data_AF-A0A3P7LV61-F1
#
_entry.id   AF-A0A3P7LV61-F1
#
_cell.length_a   1.000
_cell.length_b   1.000
_cell.length_c   1.000
_cell.angle_alpha   90.00
_cell.angle_beta   90.00
_cell.angle_gamma   90.00
#
_symmetry.space_group_name_H-M   'P 1'
#
loop_
_entity.id
_entity.type
_entity.pdbx_description
1 polymer ?
#
loop_
_entity_poly.entity_id
_entity_poly.type
_entity_poly.pdbx_seq_one_letter_code
_entity_poly.pdbx_strand_id
1 'polypeptide(L)'
;MEQFAEGEIPRVTLQGPYTYAQTTIKEGITFSSEGTIRFTAKDQYVFMPELSNGTESDNVTVEVSKWIPVSPYVGIITNGNTSFGENFTINDGVSDIEKLGKVVAYNDEVSLNIWRTEQANQINGSDGSLFPPFRKEGVTEYVFSGDICRSLEFESRGIDYVHGVPTINFQLSEKVLLSADANPANRGFCVDYPKCPKSGVLDMSTCKPNTPIVMSLPHFNQVFRFPKVH
;
A
#
# COMPACT_ATOMS: atom_id res chain seq x y z
N MET A 1 19.57 8.14 -22.00
CA MET A 1 18.35 8.89 -22.33
C MET A 1 17.95 8.60 -23.76
N GLU A 2 18.67 9.06 -24.79
CA GLU A 2 18.38 8.68 -26.20
C GLU A 2 18.38 7.16 -26.43
N GLN A 3 19.36 6.46 -25.84
CA GLN A 3 19.47 5.00 -25.90
C GLN A 3 18.23 4.24 -25.39
N PHE A 4 17.57 4.70 -24.32
CA PHE A 4 16.35 4.03 -23.84
C PHE A 4 15.17 4.25 -24.79
N ALA A 5 15.04 5.46 -25.35
CA ALA A 5 14.05 5.76 -26.38
C ALA A 5 14.28 4.93 -27.67
N GLU A 6 15.52 4.51 -27.92
CA GLU A 6 15.93 3.61 -28.99
C GLU A 6 15.77 2.11 -28.65
N GLY A 7 15.28 1.79 -27.44
CA GLY A 7 14.97 0.43 -26.99
C GLY A 7 16.05 -0.26 -26.17
N GLU A 8 17.11 0.44 -25.75
CA GLU A 8 18.11 -0.13 -24.84
C GLU A 8 17.55 -0.34 -23.42
N ILE A 9 18.16 -1.27 -22.69
CA ILE A 9 17.80 -1.57 -21.29
C ILE A 9 18.12 -0.36 -20.40
N PRO A 10 17.15 0.15 -19.62
CA PRO A 10 17.37 1.29 -18.76
C PRO A 10 18.36 0.92 -17.64
N ARG A 11 19.29 1.84 -17.35
CA ARG A 11 20.19 1.77 -16.20
C ARG A 11 19.81 2.86 -15.22
N VAL A 12 19.54 2.46 -13.98
CA VAL A 12 19.10 3.38 -12.92
C VAL A 12 20.08 3.34 -11.76
N THR A 13 20.23 4.48 -11.08
CA THR A 13 20.98 4.62 -9.85
C THR A 13 20.03 5.03 -8.73
N LEU A 14 20.16 4.40 -7.56
CA LEU A 14 19.37 4.77 -6.39
C LEU A 14 19.92 6.07 -5.79
N GLN A 15 19.04 7.03 -5.53
CA GLN A 15 19.37 8.31 -4.89
C GLN A 15 18.50 8.47 -3.64
N GLY A 16 19.13 8.61 -2.48
CA GLY A 16 18.45 8.70 -1.18
C GLY A 16 19.32 8.20 -0.02
N PRO A 17 18.74 8.12 1.20
CA PRO A 17 17.34 8.42 1.51
C PRO A 17 17.03 9.92 1.45
N TYR A 18 15.77 10.24 1.14
CA TYR A 18 15.15 11.53 1.42
C TYR A 18 14.12 11.27 2.52
N THR A 19 14.42 11.73 3.72
CA THR A 19 13.71 11.33 4.93
C THR A 19 12.67 12.38 5.30
N TYR A 20 11.45 11.93 5.55
CA TYR A 20 10.35 12.75 6.03
C TYR A 20 9.80 12.16 7.32
N ALA A 21 9.55 13.02 8.31
CA ALA A 21 8.76 12.67 9.48
C ALA A 21 7.27 12.83 9.14
N GLN A 22 6.51 11.74 9.25
CA GLN A 22 5.06 11.74 9.03
C GLN A 22 4.33 11.81 10.38
N THR A 23 3.31 12.67 10.47
CA THR A 23 2.34 12.70 11.57
C THR A 23 0.94 12.51 11.01
N THR A 24 0.24 11.49 11.47
CA THR A 24 -1.16 11.24 11.11
C THR A 24 -2.10 11.72 12.21
N ILE A 25 -3.02 12.61 11.89
CA ILE A 25 -4.04 13.14 12.80
C ILE A 25 -5.40 12.57 12.40
N LYS A 26 -6.13 12.00 13.37
CA LYS A 26 -7.52 11.55 13.18
C LYS A 26 -8.46 12.71 13.51
N GLU A 27 -9.05 13.34 12.50
CA GLU A 27 -10.00 14.44 12.65
C GLU A 27 -11.45 13.94 12.50
N GLY A 28 -12.43 14.73 13.00
CA GLY A 28 -13.86 14.41 12.83
C GLY A 28 -14.32 13.14 13.55
N ILE A 29 -13.68 12.80 14.68
CA ILE A 29 -13.95 11.56 15.41
C ILE A 29 -15.40 11.53 15.90
N THR A 30 -16.12 10.49 15.51
CA THR A 30 -17.50 10.23 15.94
C THR A 30 -17.64 8.79 16.42
N PHE A 31 -18.42 8.60 17.47
CA PHE A 31 -18.69 7.30 18.08
C PHE A 31 -20.13 6.89 17.79
N SER A 32 -20.33 5.66 17.36
CA SER A 32 -21.66 5.06 17.17
C SER A 32 -22.06 4.24 18.39
N SER A 33 -23.35 4.18 18.69
CA SER A 33 -23.91 3.25 19.68
C SER A 33 -23.72 1.77 19.29
N GLU A 34 -23.39 1.50 18.02
CA GLU A 34 -23.14 0.15 17.49
C GLU A 34 -21.69 -0.33 17.75
N GLY A 35 -20.86 0.45 18.44
CA GLY A 35 -19.48 0.07 18.77
C GLY A 35 -18.49 0.35 17.64
N THR A 36 -18.66 1.47 16.93
CA THR A 36 -17.75 1.89 15.86
C THR A 36 -17.29 3.32 16.05
N ILE A 37 -16.08 3.60 15.57
CA ILE A 37 -15.46 4.92 15.55
C ILE A 37 -15.25 5.30 14.09
N ARG A 38 -15.74 6.47 13.71
CA ARG A 38 -15.49 7.05 12.39
C ARG A 38 -14.57 8.26 12.51
N PHE A 39 -13.59 8.36 11.62
CA PHE A 39 -12.65 9.47 11.55
C PHE A 39 -12.14 9.68 10.11
N THR A 40 -11.57 10.85 9.86
CA THR A 40 -10.80 11.15 8.65
C THR A 40 -9.31 11.22 9.02
N ALA A 41 -8.47 10.47 8.31
CA ALA A 41 -7.02 10.53 8.52
C ALA A 41 -6.43 11.72 7.75
N LYS A 42 -5.52 12.45 8.38
CA LYS A 42 -4.82 13.59 7.78
C LYS A 42 -3.33 13.46 8.05
N ASP A 43 -2.56 13.30 6.98
CA ASP A 43 -1.11 13.16 7.07
C ASP A 43 -0.40 14.50 6.91
N GLN A 44 0.60 14.72 7.74
CA GLN A 44 1.53 15.84 7.65
C GLN A 44 2.94 15.30 7.49
N TYR A 45 3.67 15.81 6.50
CA TYR A 45 5.04 15.42 6.22
C TYR A 45 5.98 16.60 6.46
N VAL A 46 7.06 16.35 7.21
CA VAL A 46 8.12 17.33 7.49
C VAL A 46 9.45 16.75 7.02
N PHE A 47 10.14 17.45 6.12
CA PHE A 47 11.45 17.02 5.62
C PHE A 47 12.51 17.06 6.72
N MET A 48 13.32 16.01 6.83
CA MET A 48 14.37 15.83 7.84
C MET A 48 15.75 15.88 7.14
N PRO A 49 16.31 17.08 6.90
CA PRO A 49 17.54 17.25 6.13
C PRO A 49 18.74 16.52 6.73
N GLU A 50 18.83 16.45 8.06
CA GLU A 50 19.93 15.79 8.78
C GLU A 50 19.92 14.26 8.67
N LEU A 51 18.79 13.68 8.26
CA LEU A 51 18.64 12.25 7.98
C LEU A 51 18.56 11.96 6.48
N SER A 52 18.85 12.95 5.63
CA SER A 52 18.74 12.87 4.17
C SER A 52 20.09 13.03 3.50
N ASN A 53 20.30 12.34 2.38
CA ASN A 53 21.53 12.43 1.59
C ASN A 53 21.54 13.61 0.59
N GLY A 54 20.51 14.46 0.61
CA GLY A 54 20.30 15.52 -0.36
C GLY A 54 19.21 16.49 0.08
N THR A 55 18.76 17.34 -0.83
CA THR A 55 17.72 18.36 -0.57
C THR A 55 16.45 18.09 -1.39
N GLU A 56 15.32 18.71 -1.00
CA GLU A 56 14.09 18.68 -1.80
C GLU A 56 14.23 19.35 -3.18
N SER A 57 15.32 20.08 -3.41
CA SER A 57 15.65 20.72 -4.68
C SER A 57 16.58 19.89 -5.56
N ASP A 58 16.94 18.68 -5.13
CA ASP A 58 17.76 17.79 -5.95
C ASP A 58 17.02 17.38 -7.22
N ASN A 59 17.68 17.53 -8.36
CA ASN A 59 17.09 17.15 -9.64
C ASN A 59 17.19 15.64 -9.84
N VAL A 60 16.06 14.98 -10.04
CA VAL A 60 15.98 13.57 -10.47
C VAL A 60 15.53 13.54 -11.92
N THR A 61 16.26 12.79 -12.75
CA THR A 61 15.84 12.55 -14.14
C THR A 61 14.97 11.30 -14.19
N VAL A 62 13.72 11.47 -14.58
CA VAL A 62 12.75 10.37 -14.76
C VAL A 62 12.29 10.35 -16.21
N GLU A 63 12.30 9.18 -16.84
CA GLU A 63 11.73 9.02 -18.17
C GLU A 63 10.26 8.68 -18.09
N VAL A 64 9.43 9.53 -18.70
CA VAL A 64 8.00 9.28 -18.88
C VAL A 64 7.73 9.13 -20.37
N SER A 65 7.10 8.02 -20.76
CA SER A 65 6.75 7.80 -22.17
C SER A 65 5.82 8.90 -22.67
N LYS A 66 6.19 9.53 -23.79
CA LYS A 66 5.41 10.60 -24.47
C LYS A 66 3.98 10.18 -24.83
N TRP A 67 3.73 8.88 -24.92
CA TRP A 67 2.42 8.30 -25.25
C TRP A 67 1.49 8.15 -24.05
N ILE A 68 2.03 8.35 -22.85
CA ILE A 68 1.23 8.34 -21.62
C ILE A 68 0.72 9.77 -21.40
N PRO A 69 -0.60 10.00 -21.39
CA PRO A 69 -1.17 11.29 -21.04
C PRO A 69 -1.02 11.51 -19.53
N VAL A 70 0.17 11.91 -19.07
CA VAL A 70 0.38 12.31 -17.68
C VAL A 70 0.00 13.77 -17.50
N SER A 71 -0.65 14.08 -16.38
CA SER A 71 -0.68 15.43 -15.83
C SER A 71 0.77 15.94 -15.66
N PRO A 72 1.06 17.24 -15.83
CA PRO A 72 2.38 17.80 -15.55
C PRO A 72 2.80 17.66 -14.07
N TYR A 73 1.88 17.27 -13.19
CA TYR A 73 2.13 16.94 -11.79
C TYR A 73 2.00 15.44 -11.59
N VAL A 74 3.15 14.75 -11.54
CA VAL A 74 3.25 13.34 -11.15
C VAL A 74 4.12 13.29 -9.90
N GLY A 75 3.60 12.69 -8.84
CA GLY A 75 4.36 12.44 -7.63
C GLY A 75 3.65 11.41 -6.77
N ILE A 76 4.43 10.68 -5.98
CA ILE A 76 3.92 9.60 -5.12
C ILE A 76 3.03 10.17 -4.00
N ILE A 77 3.32 11.40 -3.56
CA ILE A 77 2.55 12.16 -2.56
C ILE A 77 2.26 13.56 -3.10
N THR A 78 1.53 13.67 -4.22
CA THR A 78 1.09 14.99 -4.73
C THR A 78 -0.07 15.52 -3.90
N ASN A 79 0.03 16.76 -3.41
CA ASN A 79 -1.01 17.43 -2.62
C ASN A 79 -1.45 16.65 -1.36
N GLY A 80 -0.65 15.69 -0.88
CA GLY A 80 -0.98 14.87 0.30
C GLY A 80 -0.62 15.54 1.63
N ASN A 81 0.24 16.56 1.62
CA ASN A 81 0.64 17.23 2.84
C ASN A 81 -0.52 18.06 3.39
N THR A 82 -1.04 17.69 4.56
CA THR A 82 -2.16 18.32 5.27
C THR A 82 -3.53 18.23 4.58
N SER A 83 -3.64 17.43 3.52
CA SER A 83 -4.93 17.15 2.89
C SER A 83 -5.71 16.13 3.70
N PHE A 84 -7.03 16.30 3.75
CA PHE A 84 -7.92 15.27 4.28
C PHE A 84 -7.82 14.03 3.40
N GLY A 85 -7.39 12.92 3.99
CA GLY A 85 -7.44 11.61 3.37
C GLY A 85 -8.85 11.05 3.41
N GLU A 86 -8.95 9.74 3.28
CA GLU A 86 -10.21 9.02 3.23
C GLU A 86 -10.82 8.80 4.62
N ASN A 87 -12.12 8.53 4.62
CA ASN A 87 -12.88 8.27 5.84
C ASN A 87 -12.80 6.80 6.22
N PHE A 88 -12.42 6.53 7.46
CA PHE A 88 -12.39 5.19 8.03
C PHE A 88 -13.45 5.06 9.10
N THR A 89 -14.18 3.95 9.07
CA THR A 89 -15.00 3.49 10.18
C THR A 89 -14.39 2.20 10.70
N ILE A 90 -13.96 2.18 11.97
CA ILE A 90 -13.33 1.03 12.62
C ILE A 90 -14.17 0.55 13.81
N ASN A 91 -14.00 -0.70 14.22
CA ASN A 91 -14.63 -1.20 15.43
C ASN A 91 -13.86 -0.78 16.69
N ASP A 92 -14.59 -0.39 17.74
CA ASP A 92 -14.01 0.13 18.99
C ASP A 92 -13.57 -0.96 19.98
N GLY A 93 -13.88 -2.23 19.70
CA GLY A 93 -13.54 -3.38 20.52
C GLY A 93 -14.35 -3.52 21.82
N VAL A 94 -15.35 -2.65 22.06
CA VAL A 94 -16.14 -2.67 23.32
C VAL A 94 -17.00 -3.92 23.41
N SER A 95 -17.65 -4.31 22.30
CA SER A 95 -18.48 -5.50 22.25
C SER A 95 -17.69 -6.79 22.07
N ASP A 96 -16.55 -6.72 21.38
CA ASP A 96 -15.67 -7.84 21.09
C ASP A 96 -14.25 -7.32 20.84
N ILE A 97 -13.34 -7.61 21.76
CA ILE A 97 -11.97 -7.11 21.72
C ILE A 97 -11.17 -7.63 20.52
N GLU A 98 -11.57 -8.78 19.93
CA GLU A 98 -10.94 -9.32 18.72
C GLU A 98 -11.25 -8.48 17.47
N LYS A 99 -12.24 -7.57 17.55
CA LYS A 99 -12.59 -6.64 16.47
C LYS A 99 -11.88 -5.30 16.60
N LEU A 100 -11.21 -5.02 17.71
CA LEU A 100 -10.58 -3.72 17.95
C LEU A 100 -9.72 -3.27 16.76
N GLY A 101 -10.00 -2.08 16.24
CA GLY A 101 -9.24 -1.48 15.14
C GLY A 101 -9.52 -2.09 13.75
N LYS A 102 -10.34 -3.14 13.64
CA LYS A 102 -10.74 -3.70 12.34
C LYS A 102 -11.59 -2.69 11.57
N VAL A 103 -11.29 -2.50 10.29
CA VAL A 103 -12.01 -1.60 9.40
C VAL A 103 -13.35 -2.22 9.04
N VAL A 104 -14.41 -1.45 9.29
CA VAL A 104 -15.81 -1.80 8.98
C VAL A 104 -16.23 -1.17 7.65
N ALA A 105 -15.79 0.06 7.40
CA ALA A 105 -16.06 0.76 6.15
C ALA A 105 -14.93 1.72 5.78
N TYR A 106 -14.75 1.92 4.48
CA TYR A 106 -13.83 2.88 3.87
C TYR A 106 -14.62 3.77 2.92
N ASN A 107 -14.57 5.09 3.11
CA ASN A 107 -15.42 6.05 2.40
C ASN A 107 -16.90 5.65 2.40
N ASP A 108 -17.39 5.20 3.56
CA ASP A 108 -18.78 4.77 3.78
C ASP A 108 -19.21 3.48 3.07
N GLU A 109 -18.29 2.83 2.36
CA GLU A 109 -18.51 1.55 1.72
C GLU A 109 -17.90 0.41 2.55
N VAL A 110 -18.67 -0.68 2.73
CA VAL A 110 -18.23 -1.88 3.47
C VAL A 110 -17.41 -2.85 2.61
N SER A 111 -17.35 -2.58 1.30
CA SER A 111 -16.54 -3.29 0.32
C SER A 111 -16.18 -2.33 -0.81
N LEU A 112 -15.05 -2.56 -1.45
CA LEU A 112 -14.70 -1.87 -2.68
C LEU A 112 -15.59 -2.32 -3.85
N ASN A 113 -15.50 -1.64 -4.97
CA ASN A 113 -16.19 -2.00 -6.22
C ASN A 113 -15.29 -1.82 -7.46
N ILE A 114 -13.97 -1.74 -7.25
CA ILE A 114 -12.98 -1.40 -8.28
C ILE A 114 -12.24 -2.63 -8.82
N TRP A 115 -12.29 -3.76 -8.11
CA TRP A 115 -11.67 -5.03 -8.51
C TRP A 115 -12.68 -5.97 -9.18
N ARG A 116 -12.18 -6.98 -9.91
CA ARG A 116 -13.00 -7.86 -10.77
C ARG A 116 -13.91 -8.83 -10.02
N THR A 117 -13.66 -9.07 -8.73
CA THR A 117 -14.37 -10.09 -7.93
C THR A 117 -14.72 -9.54 -6.56
N GLU A 118 -15.81 -10.04 -5.97
CA GLU A 118 -16.20 -9.71 -4.60
C GLU A 118 -15.07 -9.96 -3.58
N GLN A 119 -14.36 -11.09 -3.70
CA GLN A 119 -13.23 -11.41 -2.80
C GLN A 119 -12.15 -10.31 -2.80
N ALA A 120 -11.71 -9.88 -3.99
CA ALA A 120 -10.69 -8.84 -4.12
C ALA A 120 -11.16 -7.47 -3.60
N ASN A 121 -12.47 -7.25 -3.57
CA ASN A 121 -13.08 -6.03 -3.07
C ASN A 121 -13.34 -6.05 -1.55
N GLN A 122 -13.05 -7.14 -0.84
CA GLN A 122 -13.22 -7.19 0.60
C GLN A 122 -12.23 -6.28 1.34
N ILE A 123 -12.77 -5.54 2.31
CA ILE A 123 -12.00 -4.75 3.26
C ILE A 123 -11.79 -5.62 4.50
N ASN A 124 -10.58 -6.16 4.65
CA ASN A 124 -10.22 -7.10 5.69
C ASN A 124 -9.11 -6.51 6.58
N GLY A 125 -9.23 -6.71 7.88
CA GLY A 125 -8.17 -6.35 8.82
C GLY A 125 -8.31 -4.94 9.40
N SER A 126 -7.21 -4.40 9.94
CA SER A 126 -7.15 -3.04 10.47
C SER A 126 -6.57 -2.06 9.44
N ASP A 127 -6.47 -0.78 9.81
CA ASP A 127 -5.73 0.24 9.03
C ASP A 127 -4.20 0.14 9.25
N GLY A 128 -3.73 -0.84 10.02
CA GLY A 128 -2.32 -1.03 10.36
C GLY A 128 -1.83 -0.20 11.55
N SER A 129 -2.63 0.72 12.08
CA SER A 129 -2.27 1.54 13.25
C SER A 129 -2.55 0.86 14.59
N LEU A 130 -3.53 -0.04 14.61
CA LEU A 130 -3.98 -0.75 15.80
C LEU A 130 -4.38 -2.19 15.45
N PHE A 131 -4.12 -3.12 16.36
CA PHE A 131 -4.51 -4.51 16.25
C PHE A 131 -5.14 -4.99 17.56
N PRO A 132 -5.97 -6.04 17.53
CA PRO A 132 -6.47 -6.67 18.74
C PRO A 132 -5.34 -7.10 19.68
N PRO A 133 -5.52 -6.99 21.01
CA PRO A 133 -4.51 -7.39 21.98
C PRO A 133 -4.31 -8.91 22.03
N PHE A 134 -3.25 -9.36 22.72
CA PHE A 134 -2.97 -10.78 22.97
C PHE A 134 -2.80 -11.65 21.72
N ARG A 135 -2.30 -11.07 20.63
CA ARG A 135 -1.95 -11.83 19.42
C ARG A 135 -0.94 -12.91 19.75
N LYS A 136 -1.10 -14.06 19.10
CA LYS A 136 -0.23 -15.22 19.24
C LYS A 136 0.64 -15.36 18.00
N GLU A 137 1.78 -16.01 18.15
CA GLU A 137 2.54 -16.47 17.01
C GLU A 137 1.71 -17.46 16.17
N GLY A 138 1.93 -17.48 14.85
CA GLY A 138 1.23 -18.33 13.89
C GLY A 138 -0.09 -17.75 13.37
N VAL A 139 -0.52 -16.58 13.85
CA VAL A 139 -1.70 -15.90 13.29
C VAL A 139 -1.36 -15.12 12.03
N THR A 140 -2.31 -15.06 11.11
CA THR A 140 -2.29 -14.17 9.96
C THR A 140 -3.03 -12.89 10.32
N GLU A 141 -2.43 -11.73 10.04
CA GLU A 141 -3.12 -10.45 10.10
C GLU A 141 -3.44 -9.93 8.72
N TYR A 142 -4.47 -9.12 8.65
CA TYR A 142 -4.79 -8.34 7.48
C TYR A 142 -4.66 -6.86 7.80
N VAL A 143 -4.17 -6.11 6.83
CA VAL A 143 -4.18 -4.64 6.84
C VAL A 143 -4.82 -4.17 5.56
N PHE A 144 -5.87 -3.35 5.67
CA PHE A 144 -6.43 -2.65 4.54
C PHE A 144 -5.66 -1.35 4.33
N SER A 145 -5.12 -1.15 3.13
CA SER A 145 -4.44 0.09 2.76
C SER A 145 -5.25 0.81 1.68
N GLY A 146 -5.71 2.02 2.02
CA GLY A 146 -6.43 2.92 1.12
C GLY A 146 -5.56 3.37 -0.07
N ASP A 147 -4.26 3.58 0.16
CA ASP A 147 -3.32 4.02 -0.87
C ASP A 147 -3.21 3.06 -2.06
N ILE A 148 -3.34 1.76 -1.76
CA ILE A 148 -3.26 0.71 -2.76
C ILE A 148 -4.61 0.02 -3.01
N CYS A 149 -5.67 0.55 -2.41
CA CYS A 149 -7.05 0.09 -2.47
C CYS A 149 -7.21 -1.43 -2.32
N ARG A 150 -6.51 -2.08 -1.40
CA ARG A 150 -6.69 -3.52 -1.15
C ARG A 150 -6.29 -3.94 0.25
N SER A 151 -6.80 -5.09 0.65
CA SER A 151 -6.38 -5.81 1.85
C SER A 151 -5.10 -6.60 1.59
N LEU A 152 -4.14 -6.47 2.49
CA LEU A 152 -2.83 -7.12 2.48
C LEU A 152 -2.75 -8.18 3.58
N GLU A 153 -2.22 -9.34 3.25
CA GLU A 153 -2.02 -10.46 4.18
C GLU A 153 -0.62 -10.42 4.78
N PHE A 154 -0.52 -10.52 6.10
CA PHE A 154 0.73 -10.55 6.86
C PHE A 154 0.82 -11.83 7.68
N GLU A 155 1.97 -12.50 7.61
CA GLU A 155 2.26 -13.75 8.32
C GLU A 155 3.29 -13.49 9.43
N SER A 156 3.10 -14.11 10.60
CA SER A 156 4.07 -14.02 11.70
C SER A 156 5.39 -14.73 11.37
N ARG A 157 6.52 -14.12 11.71
CA ARG A 157 7.89 -14.57 11.46
C ARG A 157 8.72 -14.61 12.75
N GLY A 158 8.14 -15.14 13.81
CA GLY A 158 8.80 -15.29 15.10
C GLY A 158 8.63 -14.11 16.05
N ILE A 159 9.25 -14.27 17.22
CA ILE A 159 9.31 -13.25 18.29
C ILE A 159 10.62 -12.47 18.16
N ASP A 160 10.53 -11.15 18.33
CA ASP A 160 11.66 -10.23 18.40
C ASP A 160 11.57 -9.40 19.71
N TYR A 161 12.58 -8.56 19.98
CA TYR A 161 12.62 -7.69 21.15
C TYR A 161 12.93 -6.25 20.75
N VAL A 162 11.97 -5.35 20.98
CA VAL A 162 12.14 -3.91 20.76
C VAL A 162 12.23 -3.23 22.11
N HIS A 163 13.37 -2.63 22.43
CA HIS A 163 13.64 -2.00 23.73
C HIS A 163 13.32 -2.91 24.94
N GLY A 164 13.57 -4.22 24.81
CA GLY A 164 13.32 -5.21 25.86
C GLY A 164 11.87 -5.69 25.95
N VAL A 165 10.97 -5.17 25.13
CA VAL A 165 9.58 -5.63 25.02
C VAL A 165 9.51 -6.73 23.95
N PRO A 166 8.98 -7.94 24.28
CA PRO A 166 8.78 -8.98 23.28
C PRO A 166 7.70 -8.55 22.27
N THR A 167 8.01 -8.68 20.99
CA THR A 167 7.12 -8.33 19.86
C THR A 167 6.99 -9.53 18.92
N ILE A 168 5.90 -9.57 18.15
CA ILE A 168 5.76 -10.54 17.06
C ILE A 168 6.14 -9.82 15.76
N ASN A 169 7.09 -10.39 15.03
CA ASN A 169 7.48 -9.87 13.72
C ASN A 169 6.46 -10.32 12.68
N PHE A 170 5.75 -9.39 12.03
CA PHE A 170 4.84 -9.70 10.93
C PHE A 170 5.46 -9.26 9.61
N GLN A 171 5.41 -10.13 8.60
CA GLN A 171 5.90 -9.84 7.26
C GLN A 171 4.80 -10.03 6.23
N LEU A 172 4.84 -9.23 5.15
CA LEU A 172 3.91 -9.35 4.04
C LEU A 172 4.01 -10.76 3.44
N SER A 173 2.88 -11.44 3.28
CA SER A 173 2.84 -12.76 2.67
C SER A 173 3.27 -12.68 1.20
N GLU A 174 4.12 -13.61 0.77
CA GLU A 174 4.59 -13.69 -0.62
C GLU A 174 3.43 -13.87 -1.61
N LYS A 175 2.30 -14.40 -1.14
CA LYS A 175 1.07 -14.64 -1.92
C LYS A 175 0.42 -13.36 -2.42
N VAL A 176 0.65 -12.22 -1.75
CA VAL A 176 -0.05 -10.95 -2.00
C VAL A 176 0.15 -10.43 -3.42
N LEU A 177 1.37 -10.58 -3.96
CA LEU A 177 1.74 -10.08 -5.28
C LEU A 177 1.96 -11.18 -6.32
N LEU A 178 1.69 -12.46 -6.00
CA LEU A 178 1.75 -13.53 -7.01
C LEU A 178 0.76 -13.28 -8.15
N SER A 179 1.13 -13.68 -9.38
CA SER A 179 0.21 -13.57 -10.51
C SER A 179 -1.03 -14.44 -10.31
N ALA A 180 -2.09 -14.15 -11.07
CA ALA A 180 -3.30 -14.96 -11.13
C ALA A 180 -3.05 -16.44 -11.52
N ASP A 181 -1.96 -16.72 -12.24
CA ASP A 181 -1.55 -18.08 -12.62
C ASP A 181 -0.93 -18.82 -11.43
N ALA A 182 -0.08 -18.14 -10.65
CA ALA A 182 0.61 -18.72 -9.50
C ALA A 182 -0.28 -18.78 -8.25
N ASN A 183 -1.18 -17.80 -8.09
CA ASN A 183 -2.18 -17.74 -7.04
C ASN A 183 -3.55 -17.35 -7.62
N PRO A 184 -4.43 -18.33 -7.91
CA PRO A 184 -5.76 -18.06 -8.46
C PRO A 184 -6.63 -17.10 -7.66
N ALA A 185 -6.39 -16.95 -6.34
CA ALA A 185 -7.07 -15.96 -5.50
C ALA A 185 -6.80 -14.51 -5.96
N ASN A 186 -5.67 -14.26 -6.64
CA ASN A 186 -5.31 -12.94 -7.14
C ASN A 186 -5.94 -12.61 -8.51
N ARG A 187 -6.76 -13.49 -9.09
CA ARG A 187 -7.50 -13.21 -10.34
C ARG A 187 -8.34 -11.95 -10.24
N GLY A 188 -8.91 -11.66 -9.07
CA GLY A 188 -9.72 -10.46 -8.85
C GLY A 188 -8.95 -9.15 -8.98
N PHE A 189 -7.64 -9.17 -8.73
CA PHE A 189 -6.76 -8.00 -8.85
C PHE A 189 -6.18 -7.83 -10.27
N CYS A 190 -6.49 -8.74 -11.20
CA CYS A 190 -6.07 -8.66 -12.59
C CYS A 190 -7.09 -7.89 -13.43
N VAL A 191 -6.80 -6.63 -13.72
CA VAL A 191 -7.71 -5.74 -14.45
C VAL A 191 -7.99 -6.24 -15.86
N ASP A 192 -7.03 -6.77 -16.62
CA ASP A 192 -7.23 -7.25 -18.00
C ASP A 192 -7.25 -8.79 -18.12
N TYR A 193 -7.94 -9.50 -17.20
CA TYR A 193 -7.97 -10.97 -17.23
C TYR A 193 -8.46 -11.53 -18.59
N PRO A 194 -7.79 -12.54 -19.19
CA PRO A 194 -6.70 -13.36 -18.63
C PRO A 194 -5.27 -12.80 -18.84
N LYS A 195 -5.11 -11.60 -19.41
CA LYS A 195 -3.81 -10.95 -19.62
C LYS A 195 -3.34 -10.25 -18.33
N CYS A 196 -2.88 -11.05 -17.38
CA CYS A 196 -2.44 -10.53 -16.09
C CYS A 196 -0.95 -10.17 -16.07
N PRO A 197 -0.57 -9.16 -15.26
CA PRO A 197 0.83 -8.97 -14.89
C PRO A 197 1.44 -10.23 -14.29
N LYS A 198 2.76 -10.39 -14.44
CA LYS A 198 3.52 -11.47 -13.79
C LYS A 198 3.65 -11.21 -12.28
N SER A 199 4.07 -12.21 -11.53
CA SER A 199 4.24 -12.10 -10.07
C SER A 199 5.14 -10.93 -9.68
N GLY A 200 4.79 -10.29 -8.57
CA GLY A 200 5.52 -9.21 -7.89
C GLY A 200 5.11 -7.79 -8.30
N VAL A 201 4.11 -7.65 -9.19
CA VAL A 201 3.59 -6.34 -9.60
C VAL A 201 2.05 -6.29 -9.49
N LEU A 202 1.52 -5.11 -9.20
CA LEU A 202 0.08 -4.83 -9.17
C LEU A 202 -0.23 -3.63 -10.08
N ASP A 203 -1.18 -3.82 -10.99
CA ASP A 203 -1.75 -2.74 -11.80
C ASP A 203 -2.69 -1.89 -10.93
N MET A 204 -2.36 -0.60 -10.79
CA MET A 204 -3.08 0.34 -9.94
C MET A 204 -4.10 1.19 -10.72
N SER A 205 -4.33 0.91 -12.00
CA SER A 205 -5.17 1.72 -12.89
C SER A 205 -6.62 1.88 -12.41
N THR A 206 -7.17 0.93 -11.66
CA THR A 206 -8.52 1.01 -11.07
C THR A 206 -8.56 1.82 -9.78
N CYS A 207 -7.49 1.77 -8.97
CA CYS A 207 -7.37 2.48 -7.70
C CYS A 207 -6.93 3.94 -7.89
N LYS A 208 -6.02 4.19 -8.82
CA LYS A 208 -5.52 5.52 -9.19
C LYS A 208 -5.82 5.77 -10.68
N PRO A 209 -7.11 6.04 -11.02
CA PRO A 209 -7.53 6.18 -12.40
C PRO A 209 -6.79 7.31 -13.11
N ASN A 210 -6.63 7.16 -14.44
CA ASN A 210 -5.94 8.10 -15.31
C ASN A 210 -4.43 8.28 -15.03
N THR A 211 -3.85 7.44 -14.18
CA THR A 211 -2.40 7.44 -13.91
C THR A 211 -1.85 6.03 -14.13
N PRO A 212 -0.81 5.84 -14.96
CA PRO A 212 -0.26 4.51 -15.29
C PRO A 212 0.65 3.98 -14.17
N ILE A 213 0.14 3.87 -12.95
CA ILE A 213 0.92 3.43 -11.80
C ILE A 213 0.94 1.89 -11.77
N VAL A 214 2.11 1.33 -11.57
CA VAL A 214 2.30 -0.07 -11.21
C VAL A 214 3.02 -0.10 -9.86
N MET A 215 2.53 -0.91 -8.93
CA MET A 215 3.15 -1.09 -7.63
C MET A 215 3.97 -2.38 -7.60
N SER A 216 5.09 -2.37 -6.89
CA SER A 216 5.91 -3.55 -6.59
C SER A 216 6.62 -3.36 -5.26
N LEU A 217 7.23 -4.43 -4.74
CA LEU A 217 8.19 -4.29 -3.65
C LEU A 217 9.48 -3.61 -4.16
N PRO A 218 10.25 -2.94 -3.27
CA PRO A 218 11.51 -2.30 -3.64
C PRO A 218 12.42 -3.20 -4.46
N HIS A 219 13.05 -2.64 -5.50
CA HIS A 219 13.91 -3.36 -6.44
C HIS A 219 13.26 -4.55 -7.15
N PHE A 220 11.93 -4.55 -7.29
CA PHE A 220 11.20 -5.68 -7.84
C PHE A 220 11.50 -6.98 -7.05
N ASN A 221 11.63 -6.87 -5.72
CA ASN A 221 11.77 -8.05 -4.88
C ASN A 221 10.52 -8.94 -5.05
N GLN A 222 10.71 -10.25 -5.04
CA GLN A 222 9.65 -11.25 -5.30
C GLN A 222 8.99 -11.14 -6.69
N VAL A 223 9.60 -10.46 -7.65
CA VAL A 223 9.11 -10.39 -9.04
C VAL A 223 9.65 -11.53 -9.89
N PHE A 224 8.83 -11.98 -10.84
CA PHE A 224 9.24 -12.95 -11.87
C PHE A 224 10.38 -12.38 -12.72
N ARG A 225 11.51 -13.07 -12.78
CA ARG A 225 12.64 -12.66 -13.63
C ARG A 225 12.46 -13.21 -15.04
N PHE A 226 12.36 -12.31 -16.02
CA PHE A 226 12.42 -12.70 -17.41
C PHE A 226 13.79 -13.33 -17.72
N PRO A 227 13.86 -14.40 -18.53
CA PRO A 227 15.13 -14.90 -19.05
C PRO A 227 15.86 -13.76 -19.75
N LYS A 228 17.16 -13.61 -19.50
CA LYS A 228 17.98 -12.68 -20.27
C LYS A 228 17.93 -13.11 -21.73
N VAL A 229 17.42 -12.25 -22.61
CA VAL A 229 17.58 -12.42 -24.05
C VAL A 229 19.07 -12.21 -24.32
N HIS A 230 19.74 -13.24 -24.84
CA HIS A 230 21.14 -13.18 -25.27
C HIS A 230 21.24 -12.61 -26.68
#